data_AF-A0AAD0PZN5-F1
#
_entry.id   AF-A0AAD0PZN5-F1
#
_cell.length_a   1.000
_cell.length_b   1.000
_cell.length_c   1.000
_cell.angle_alpha   90.00
_cell.angle_beta   90.00
_cell.angle_gamma   90.00
#
_symmetry.space_group_name_H-M   'P 1'
#
loop_
_entity.id
_entity.type
_entity.pdbx_description
1 polymer ?
#
loop_
_entity_poly.entity_id
_entity_poly.type
_entity_poly.pdbx_seq_one_letter_code
_entity_poly.pdbx_strand_id
1 'polypeptide(L)'
;MLFENAKRYANNVIKGKEITTPEVKWECERFLKNLKEQKKKKFPYFFDEESIKMIDELLKIMNMATGINVVGKSIYDSLHDFQCFFLANVFGWRFKNDVKMFKHREIILFIPRKNAKTFICALCLIILMLTEADYSEFYSICIDRDLAGEVKKAITQIITASPVLAGYFKLTNTLIGKITCLINKNTYQARTSQANSNNAIRPSAFIADEIGAFKDKSNIKAMESGQLNVDNPLIFKITTAYAEDRSIMLEELEHLKKIYSGTEENERLFSLLYYADKDNLWTEKGIQMANPLRIEKNYESIRYMRDKALAIESERVEYLTKHMNHFLPTFSGEEYISVDKVKECVVLMVDFSGRDVYVGLDLALSTDNVAVSIASLDDDGETILLDSWAFIPRAKVEDKSRKEKTNYRRHIDRGNCFACGDEVIDYGFVEKFIIGLEDELNCNVMAVGYDLWNAPSTVQKLEEEGLLTVQVRQHSSVLHPTVKLVEEKILNKEIQFEDNPLFVQNFQNARVIYDNNLNKWVNKKRSTGKIDMLAAAFSAVHLLMQNEILGNTFVSAVL
;
A
#
# COMPACT_ATOMS: atom_id res chain seq x y z
N MET A 1 -32.75 -14.72 14.68
CA MET A 1 -31.71 -15.53 14.03
C MET A 1 -30.35 -14.85 14.12
N LEU A 2 -30.24 -13.56 13.79
CA LEU A 2 -28.96 -12.84 13.72
C LEU A 2 -28.08 -13.02 14.97
N PHE A 3 -28.63 -12.81 16.17
CA PHE A 3 -27.86 -12.92 17.41
C PHE A 3 -27.32 -14.32 17.67
N GLU A 4 -28.15 -15.34 17.46
CA GLU A 4 -27.76 -16.73 17.69
C GLU A 4 -26.74 -17.21 16.66
N ASN A 5 -26.91 -16.85 15.38
CA ASN A 5 -25.92 -17.14 14.35
C ASN A 5 -24.61 -16.37 14.57
N ALA A 6 -24.66 -15.13 15.06
CA ALA A 6 -23.47 -14.36 15.44
C ALA A 6 -22.70 -15.01 16.60
N LYS A 7 -23.40 -15.47 17.64
CA LYS A 7 -22.78 -16.25 18.73
C LYS A 7 -22.20 -17.56 18.20
N ARG A 8 -22.93 -18.28 17.33
CA ARG A 8 -22.46 -19.53 16.73
C ARG A 8 -21.17 -19.31 15.95
N TYR A 9 -21.13 -18.27 15.10
CA TYR A 9 -19.94 -17.88 14.36
C TYR A 9 -18.75 -17.62 15.29
N ALA A 10 -18.93 -16.73 16.28
CA ALA A 10 -17.87 -16.37 17.21
C ALA A 10 -17.33 -17.58 17.99
N ASN A 11 -18.21 -18.47 18.44
CA ASN A 11 -17.82 -19.70 19.11
C ASN A 11 -17.10 -20.68 18.17
N ASN A 12 -17.54 -20.81 16.93
CA ASN A 12 -16.89 -21.69 15.96
C ASN A 12 -15.49 -21.18 15.56
N VAL A 13 -15.32 -19.86 15.45
CA VAL A 13 -14.01 -19.22 15.21
C VAL A 13 -13.06 -19.49 16.38
N ILE A 14 -13.48 -19.26 17.61
CA ILE A 14 -12.64 -19.47 18.80
C ILE A 14 -12.22 -20.94 18.95
N LYS A 15 -13.15 -21.86 18.63
CA LYS A 15 -12.90 -23.32 18.65
C LYS A 15 -12.09 -23.82 17.45
N GLY A 16 -11.75 -22.96 16.49
CA GLY A 16 -11.01 -23.34 15.28
C GLY A 16 -11.81 -24.13 14.24
N LYS A 17 -13.14 -24.22 14.38
CA LYS A 17 -14.02 -24.82 13.36
C LYS A 17 -14.16 -23.91 12.14
N GLU A 18 -14.21 -22.60 12.38
CA GLU A 18 -14.16 -21.59 11.33
C GLU A 18 -12.71 -21.11 11.17
N ILE A 19 -12.01 -21.67 10.18
CA ILE A 19 -10.66 -21.21 9.80
C ILE A 19 -10.72 -19.75 9.31
N THR A 20 -10.04 -18.85 10.02
CA THR A 20 -10.01 -17.42 9.73
C THR A 20 -8.74 -16.78 10.26
N THR A 21 -8.61 -15.46 10.12
CA THR A 21 -7.44 -14.68 10.54
C THR A 21 -7.41 -14.44 12.05
N PRO A 22 -6.23 -14.18 12.63
CA PRO A 22 -6.11 -13.82 14.04
C PRO A 22 -6.96 -12.61 14.45
N GLU A 23 -7.10 -11.62 13.57
CA GLU A 23 -7.86 -10.39 13.81
C GLU A 23 -9.36 -10.65 13.91
N VAL A 24 -9.91 -11.51 13.03
CA VAL A 24 -11.32 -11.92 13.12
C VAL A 24 -11.57 -12.74 14.38
N LYS A 25 -10.60 -13.60 14.76
CA LYS A 25 -10.66 -14.33 16.04
C LYS A 25 -10.68 -13.37 17.23
N TRP A 26 -9.83 -12.35 17.22
CA TRP A 26 -9.80 -11.32 18.26
C TRP A 26 -11.15 -10.58 18.38
N GLU A 27 -11.80 -10.24 17.27
CA GLU A 27 -13.13 -9.61 17.31
C GLU A 27 -14.23 -10.55 17.83
N CYS A 28 -14.15 -11.84 17.49
CA CYS A 28 -15.05 -12.85 18.04
C CYS A 28 -14.88 -13.00 19.56
N GLU A 29 -13.65 -13.01 20.04
CA GLU A 29 -13.32 -13.04 21.47
C GLU A 29 -13.81 -11.77 22.17
N ARG A 30 -13.56 -10.60 21.57
CA ARG A 30 -14.05 -9.31 22.06
C ARG A 30 -15.57 -9.26 22.12
N PHE A 31 -16.27 -9.76 21.11
CA PHE A 31 -17.73 -9.85 21.09
C PHE A 31 -18.26 -10.68 22.27
N LEU A 32 -17.76 -11.91 22.45
CA LEU A 32 -18.20 -12.78 23.55
C LEU A 32 -17.79 -12.24 24.93
N LYS A 33 -16.62 -11.60 25.03
CA LYS A 33 -16.18 -10.91 26.25
C LYS A 33 -17.16 -9.78 26.59
N ASN A 34 -17.47 -8.90 25.65
CA ASN A 34 -18.41 -7.80 25.84
C ASN A 34 -19.80 -8.29 26.27
N LEU A 35 -20.26 -9.44 25.74
CA LEU A 35 -21.55 -10.04 26.14
C LEU A 35 -21.58 -10.48 27.61
N LYS A 36 -20.42 -10.77 28.21
CA LYS A 36 -20.29 -11.05 29.64
C LYS A 36 -20.12 -9.74 30.44
N GLU A 37 -19.25 -8.85 29.95
CA GLU A 37 -18.92 -7.57 30.58
C GLU A 37 -20.10 -6.60 30.66
N GLN A 38 -21.08 -6.68 29.75
CA GLN A 38 -22.29 -5.84 29.79
C GLN A 38 -23.08 -5.94 31.08
N LYS A 39 -22.94 -7.01 31.87
CA LYS A 39 -23.56 -7.11 33.20
C LYS A 39 -22.89 -6.21 34.25
N LYS A 40 -21.66 -5.75 34.02
CA LYS A 40 -20.92 -4.89 34.94
C LYS A 40 -21.36 -3.44 34.82
N LYS A 41 -21.49 -2.75 35.95
CA LYS A 41 -21.89 -1.33 36.00
C LYS A 41 -20.91 -0.39 35.28
N LYS A 42 -19.60 -0.69 35.33
CA LYS A 42 -18.55 0.13 34.71
C LYS A 42 -18.44 -0.02 33.18
N PHE A 43 -18.98 -1.09 32.61
CA PHE A 43 -18.94 -1.29 31.16
C PHE A 43 -20.08 -0.50 30.51
N PRO A 44 -19.82 0.46 29.60
CA PRO A 44 -20.81 1.45 29.17
C PRO A 44 -21.77 0.93 28.09
N TYR A 45 -21.53 -0.26 27.55
CA TYR A 45 -22.29 -0.81 26.44
C TYR A 45 -23.15 -2.01 26.84
N PHE A 46 -24.21 -2.26 26.08
CA PHE A 46 -24.98 -3.51 26.16
C PHE A 46 -25.39 -3.95 24.76
N PHE A 47 -25.75 -5.23 24.64
CA PHE A 47 -26.24 -5.80 23.39
C PHE A 47 -27.76 -5.76 23.38
N ASP A 48 -28.33 -4.96 22.48
CA ASP A 48 -29.76 -4.76 22.35
C ASP A 48 -30.40 -5.84 21.47
N GLU A 49 -30.94 -6.86 22.11
CA GLU A 49 -31.63 -7.95 21.43
C GLU A 49 -32.96 -7.51 20.79
N GLU A 50 -33.60 -6.42 21.24
CA GLU A 50 -34.85 -5.93 20.65
C GLU A 50 -34.59 -5.28 19.29
N SER A 51 -33.57 -4.42 19.20
CA SER A 51 -33.11 -3.89 17.91
C SER A 51 -32.76 -5.01 16.92
N ILE A 52 -32.08 -6.07 17.39
CA ILE A 52 -31.73 -7.21 16.52
C ILE A 52 -32.97 -8.00 16.07
N LYS A 53 -33.97 -8.19 16.94
CA LYS A 53 -35.24 -8.82 16.55
C LYS A 53 -35.98 -8.00 15.50
N MET A 54 -36.02 -6.68 15.64
CA MET A 54 -36.60 -5.81 14.62
C MET A 54 -35.89 -5.99 13.26
N ILE A 55 -34.56 -6.07 13.27
CA ILE A 55 -33.79 -6.32 12.04
C ILE A 55 -34.08 -7.70 11.48
N ASP A 56 -34.16 -8.75 12.32
CA ASP A 56 -34.58 -10.08 11.88
C ASP A 56 -35.93 -10.03 11.13
N GLU A 57 -36.92 -9.26 11.61
CA GLU A 57 -38.20 -9.09 10.92
C GLU A 57 -38.06 -8.33 9.59
N LEU A 58 -37.23 -7.28 9.53
CA LEU A 58 -36.92 -6.59 8.29
C LEU A 58 -36.26 -7.51 7.26
N LEU A 59 -35.37 -8.41 7.69
CA LEU A 59 -34.70 -9.37 6.80
C LEU A 59 -35.65 -10.43 6.24
N LYS A 60 -36.77 -10.74 6.91
CA LYS A 60 -37.77 -11.69 6.41
C LYS A 60 -38.58 -11.12 5.24
N ILE A 61 -38.79 -9.80 5.23
CA ILE A 61 -39.57 -9.12 4.17
C ILE A 61 -38.70 -8.65 3.00
N MET A 62 -37.38 -8.70 3.14
CA MET A 62 -36.42 -8.44 2.06
C MET A 62 -36.01 -9.75 1.40
N ASN A 63 -35.92 -9.77 0.07
CA ASN A 63 -35.53 -10.93 -0.70
C ASN A 63 -34.17 -10.76 -1.38
N MET A 64 -33.47 -11.87 -1.56
CA MET A 64 -32.24 -11.92 -2.34
C MET A 64 -32.54 -11.70 -3.82
N ALA A 65 -32.00 -10.63 -4.39
CA ALA A 65 -32.17 -10.32 -5.82
C ALA A 65 -31.21 -11.10 -6.73
N THR A 66 -30.04 -11.47 -6.20
CA THR A 66 -28.98 -12.20 -6.89
C THR A 66 -28.34 -13.20 -5.93
N GLY A 67 -27.62 -14.19 -6.45
CA GLY A 67 -26.91 -15.19 -5.65
C GLY A 67 -27.21 -16.62 -6.09
N ILE A 68 -26.32 -17.55 -5.75
CA ILE A 68 -26.44 -18.96 -6.14
C ILE A 68 -27.50 -19.62 -5.26
N ASN A 69 -28.57 -20.17 -5.86
CA ASN A 69 -29.63 -20.92 -5.19
C ASN A 69 -30.43 -20.17 -4.09
N VAL A 70 -30.33 -18.84 -4.06
CA VAL A 70 -31.00 -17.98 -3.06
C VAL A 70 -31.92 -16.91 -3.65
N VAL A 71 -31.93 -16.71 -4.98
CA VAL A 71 -32.78 -15.69 -5.63
C VAL A 71 -34.25 -15.88 -5.26
N GLY A 72 -34.90 -14.80 -4.84
CA GLY A 72 -36.31 -14.77 -4.43
C GLY A 72 -36.59 -15.30 -3.03
N LYS A 73 -35.60 -15.90 -2.34
CA LYS A 73 -35.73 -16.28 -0.93
C LYS A 73 -35.52 -15.06 -0.03
N SER A 74 -36.05 -15.14 1.19
CA SER A 74 -35.83 -14.11 2.20
C SER A 74 -34.32 -13.95 2.47
N ILE A 75 -33.87 -12.73 2.74
CA ILE A 75 -32.49 -12.48 3.18
C ILE A 75 -32.25 -13.18 4.52
N TYR A 76 -33.26 -13.21 5.39
CA TYR A 76 -33.21 -13.92 6.68
C TYR A 76 -32.72 -15.37 6.55
N ASP A 77 -33.24 -16.13 5.57
CA ASP A 77 -32.86 -17.55 5.36
C ASP A 77 -31.57 -17.72 4.55
N SER A 78 -31.06 -16.65 3.95
CA SER A 78 -29.96 -16.69 2.98
C SER A 78 -28.63 -16.15 3.52
N LEU A 79 -28.63 -15.50 4.68
CA LEU A 79 -27.41 -14.96 5.28
C LEU A 79 -26.52 -16.06 5.86
N HIS A 80 -25.22 -15.90 5.64
CA HIS A 80 -24.19 -16.73 6.26
C HIS A 80 -23.78 -16.21 7.64
N ASP A 81 -23.26 -17.09 8.48
CA ASP A 81 -22.90 -16.83 9.88
C ASP A 81 -22.00 -15.59 10.09
N PHE A 82 -21.00 -15.38 9.23
CA PHE A 82 -20.14 -14.19 9.31
C PHE A 82 -20.89 -12.89 8.97
N GLN A 83 -21.89 -12.94 8.08
CA GLN A 83 -22.74 -11.80 7.76
C GLN A 83 -23.69 -11.50 8.92
N CYS A 84 -24.22 -12.54 9.57
CA CYS A 84 -25.00 -12.38 10.79
C CYS A 84 -24.14 -11.75 11.91
N PHE A 85 -22.90 -12.21 12.07
CA PHE A 85 -21.94 -11.63 13.01
C PHE A 85 -21.64 -10.15 12.71
N PHE A 86 -21.47 -9.82 11.44
CA PHE A 86 -21.28 -8.43 11.01
C PHE A 86 -22.49 -7.55 11.36
N LEU A 87 -23.70 -7.93 10.92
CA LEU A 87 -24.93 -7.15 11.20
C LEU A 87 -25.22 -7.05 12.70
N ALA A 88 -24.99 -8.12 13.46
CA ALA A 88 -25.16 -8.12 14.90
C ALA A 88 -24.21 -7.14 15.60
N ASN A 89 -22.95 -7.01 15.15
CA ASN A 89 -22.04 -6.02 15.73
C ASN A 89 -22.41 -4.60 15.32
N VAL A 90 -22.74 -4.36 14.04
CA VAL A 90 -23.13 -3.03 13.55
C VAL A 90 -24.36 -2.51 14.30
N PHE A 91 -25.40 -3.34 14.42
CA PHE A 91 -26.71 -2.89 14.91
C PHE A 91 -27.09 -3.35 16.31
N GLY A 92 -26.33 -4.24 16.96
CA GLY A 92 -26.69 -4.79 18.26
C GLY A 92 -26.06 -4.05 19.43
N TRP A 93 -24.86 -3.49 19.29
CA TRP A 93 -24.19 -2.82 20.40
C TRP A 93 -24.67 -1.38 20.59
N ARG A 94 -25.19 -1.08 21.78
CA ARG A 94 -25.71 0.23 22.19
C ARG A 94 -25.03 0.76 23.44
N PHE A 95 -25.13 2.07 23.64
CA PHE A 95 -24.75 2.72 24.88
C PHE A 95 -25.83 2.52 25.96
N LYS A 96 -25.43 2.25 27.20
CA LYS A 96 -26.37 2.08 28.32
C LYS A 96 -27.07 3.38 28.73
N ASN A 97 -26.40 4.51 28.56
CA ASN A 97 -26.96 5.83 28.85
C ASN A 97 -27.87 6.34 27.73
N ASP A 98 -27.72 5.83 26.51
CA ASP A 98 -28.63 6.09 25.41
C ASP A 98 -28.76 4.86 24.50
N VAL A 99 -29.91 4.20 24.61
CA VAL A 99 -30.27 2.98 23.88
C VAL A 99 -30.31 3.19 22.36
N LYS A 100 -30.51 4.44 21.90
CA LYS A 100 -30.53 4.78 20.47
C LYS A 100 -29.12 4.90 19.89
N MET A 101 -28.12 5.17 20.73
CA MET A 101 -26.76 5.41 20.26
C MET A 101 -26.00 4.13 19.97
N PHE A 102 -25.45 4.03 18.76
CA PHE A 102 -24.63 2.90 18.35
C PHE A 102 -23.25 2.95 19.00
N LYS A 103 -22.76 1.82 19.49
CA LYS A 103 -21.39 1.71 20.02
C LYS A 103 -20.37 2.01 18.93
N HIS A 104 -20.46 1.28 17.83
CA HIS A 104 -19.51 1.38 16.73
C HIS A 104 -19.86 2.56 15.84
N ARG A 105 -18.85 3.36 15.50
CA ARG A 105 -18.91 4.49 14.57
C ARG A 105 -18.20 4.16 13.27
N GLU A 106 -17.07 3.48 13.38
CA GLU A 106 -16.23 3.13 12.24
C GLU A 106 -16.21 1.63 12.03
N ILE A 107 -16.56 1.21 10.82
CA ILE A 107 -16.65 -0.18 10.41
C ILE A 107 -15.74 -0.42 9.22
N ILE A 108 -14.74 -1.28 9.39
CA ILE A 108 -13.78 -1.61 8.33
C ILE A 108 -13.97 -3.05 7.87
N LEU A 109 -14.28 -3.25 6.60
CA LEU A 109 -14.30 -4.58 5.97
C LEU A 109 -13.14 -4.70 4.97
N PHE A 110 -12.12 -5.44 5.38
CA PHE A 110 -11.05 -5.86 4.49
C PHE A 110 -11.31 -7.31 4.07
N ILE A 111 -11.93 -7.49 2.91
CA ILE A 111 -12.43 -8.80 2.48
C ILE A 111 -12.32 -8.94 0.95
N PRO A 112 -11.84 -10.08 0.41
CA PRO A 112 -11.64 -10.25 -1.02
C PRO A 112 -12.94 -10.30 -1.83
N ARG A 113 -12.81 -10.24 -3.16
CA ARG A 113 -13.95 -10.31 -4.09
C ARG A 113 -14.70 -11.63 -3.93
N LYS A 114 -15.97 -11.67 -4.37
CA LYS A 114 -16.90 -12.81 -4.25
C LYS A 114 -17.37 -13.16 -2.82
N ASN A 115 -17.13 -12.30 -1.82
CA ASN A 115 -17.65 -12.45 -0.45
C ASN A 115 -18.84 -11.53 -0.11
N ALA A 116 -19.57 -11.04 -1.12
CA ALA A 116 -20.80 -10.25 -0.96
C ALA A 116 -20.66 -8.96 -0.11
N LYS A 117 -19.47 -8.32 -0.13
CA LYS A 117 -19.18 -7.09 0.63
C LYS A 117 -20.11 -5.92 0.27
N THR A 118 -20.31 -5.67 -1.03
CA THR A 118 -21.18 -4.59 -1.51
C THR A 118 -22.64 -4.86 -1.16
N PHE A 119 -23.07 -6.13 -1.22
CA PHE A 119 -24.41 -6.55 -0.82
C PHE A 119 -24.67 -6.28 0.66
N ILE A 120 -23.76 -6.69 1.57
CA ILE A 120 -24.00 -6.52 3.01
C ILE A 120 -24.02 -5.05 3.43
N CYS A 121 -23.22 -4.20 2.79
CA CYS A 121 -23.25 -2.76 3.02
C CYS A 121 -24.51 -2.09 2.43
N ALA A 122 -24.95 -2.49 1.24
CA ALA A 122 -26.22 -2.05 0.68
C ALA A 122 -27.40 -2.41 1.59
N LEU A 123 -27.41 -3.63 2.15
CA LEU A 123 -28.39 -4.06 3.14
C LEU A 123 -28.38 -3.19 4.40
N CYS A 124 -27.18 -2.84 4.92
CA CYS A 124 -27.06 -1.92 6.05
C CYS A 124 -27.68 -0.56 5.74
N LEU A 125 -27.44 0.00 4.56
CA LEU A 125 -28.06 1.28 4.17
C LEU A 125 -29.57 1.18 4.04
N ILE A 126 -30.13 0.08 3.52
CA ILE A 126 -31.59 -0.11 3.47
C ILE A 126 -32.16 -0.13 4.89
N ILE A 127 -31.54 -0.89 5.81
CA ILE A 127 -31.96 -0.95 7.22
C ILE A 127 -31.93 0.45 7.83
N LEU A 128 -30.81 1.18 7.70
CA LEU A 128 -30.67 2.54 8.21
C LEU A 128 -31.68 3.51 7.60
N MET A 129 -31.95 3.41 6.29
CA MET A 129 -32.97 4.22 5.64
C MET A 129 -34.37 3.97 6.20
N LEU A 130 -34.65 2.77 6.72
CA LEU A 130 -35.92 2.42 7.35
C LEU A 130 -35.99 2.78 8.84
N THR A 131 -34.85 2.82 9.55
CA THR A 131 -34.82 2.87 11.02
C THR A 131 -34.28 4.18 11.59
N GLU A 132 -33.47 4.92 10.85
CA GLU A 132 -32.93 6.21 11.30
C GLU A 132 -33.96 7.33 11.26
N ALA A 133 -33.68 8.40 12.01
CA ALA A 133 -34.52 9.57 12.14
C ALA A 133 -34.87 10.21 10.78
N ASP A 134 -36.02 10.88 10.74
CA ASP A 134 -36.55 11.53 9.55
C ASP A 134 -35.54 12.49 8.90
N TYR A 135 -35.59 12.55 7.57
CA TYR A 135 -34.72 13.38 6.73
C TYR A 135 -33.22 13.06 6.82
N SER A 136 -32.85 11.86 7.27
CA SER A 136 -31.47 11.39 7.26
C SER A 136 -30.93 11.19 5.84
N GLU A 137 -29.63 11.48 5.66
CA GLU A 137 -28.94 11.40 4.38
C GLU A 137 -27.86 10.31 4.39
N PHE A 138 -27.83 9.49 3.34
CA PHE A 138 -26.94 8.35 3.20
C PHE A 138 -26.16 8.42 1.89
N TYR A 139 -24.91 7.97 1.91
CA TYR A 139 -24.05 8.11 0.74
C TYR A 139 -23.16 6.90 0.50
N SER A 140 -22.70 6.76 -0.74
CA SER A 140 -21.51 5.99 -1.07
C SER A 140 -20.53 6.89 -1.81
N ILE A 141 -19.25 6.71 -1.54
CA ILE A 141 -18.16 7.36 -2.25
C ILE A 141 -17.26 6.30 -2.87
N CYS A 142 -16.88 6.52 -4.13
CA CYS A 142 -15.87 5.76 -4.83
C CYS A 142 -15.09 6.69 -5.76
N ILE A 143 -13.91 6.27 -6.21
CA ILE A 143 -13.08 7.03 -7.17
C ILE A 143 -13.70 6.99 -8.56
N ASP A 144 -14.14 5.81 -8.98
CA ASP A 144 -14.74 5.61 -10.28
C ASP A 144 -16.26 5.83 -10.22
N ARG A 145 -16.78 6.53 -11.23
CA ARG A 145 -18.21 6.79 -11.41
C ARG A 145 -19.00 5.51 -11.64
N ASP A 146 -18.41 4.53 -12.34
CA ASP A 146 -19.07 3.26 -12.61
C ASP A 146 -19.11 2.38 -11.36
N LEU A 147 -18.05 2.39 -10.55
CA LEU A 147 -18.02 1.74 -9.23
C LEU A 147 -18.99 2.41 -8.23
N ALA A 148 -19.14 3.74 -8.28
CA ALA A 148 -20.07 4.46 -7.41
C ALA A 148 -21.53 3.98 -7.58
N GLY A 149 -21.89 3.49 -8.79
CA GLY A 149 -23.20 2.94 -9.10
C GLY A 149 -23.49 1.55 -8.51
N GLU A 150 -22.48 0.76 -8.14
CA GLU A 150 -22.68 -0.64 -7.73
C GLU A 150 -23.43 -0.78 -6.40
N VAL A 151 -23.14 0.07 -5.41
CA VAL A 151 -23.91 0.12 -4.16
C VAL A 151 -25.38 0.50 -4.45
N LYS A 152 -25.61 1.50 -5.30
CA LYS A 152 -26.97 1.90 -5.68
C LYS A 152 -27.72 0.77 -6.38
N LYS A 153 -27.05 0.11 -7.31
CA LYS A 153 -27.58 -1.03 -8.05
C LYS A 153 -27.96 -2.16 -7.10
N ALA A 154 -27.10 -2.50 -6.12
CA ALA A 154 -27.42 -3.48 -5.10
C ALA A 154 -28.65 -3.09 -4.26
N ILE A 155 -28.75 -1.82 -3.82
CA ILE A 155 -29.92 -1.31 -3.09
C ILE A 155 -31.19 -1.44 -3.95
N THR A 156 -31.12 -0.99 -5.20
CA THR A 156 -32.23 -1.04 -6.17
C THR A 156 -32.69 -2.48 -6.38
N GLN A 157 -31.75 -3.40 -6.59
CA GLN A 157 -32.02 -4.83 -6.78
C GLN A 157 -32.75 -5.43 -5.58
N ILE A 158 -32.27 -5.19 -4.34
CA ILE A 158 -32.92 -5.70 -3.13
C ILE A 158 -34.35 -5.14 -3.01
N ILE A 159 -34.53 -3.83 -3.18
CA ILE A 159 -35.85 -3.20 -3.09
C ILE A 159 -36.81 -3.76 -4.15
N THR A 160 -36.38 -3.87 -5.40
CA THR A 160 -37.21 -4.39 -6.50
C THR A 160 -37.53 -5.88 -6.32
N ALA A 161 -36.60 -6.68 -5.80
CA ALA A 161 -36.84 -8.09 -5.52
C ALA A 161 -37.75 -8.33 -4.30
N SER A 162 -38.02 -7.29 -3.51
CA SER A 162 -38.77 -7.37 -2.25
C SER A 162 -40.14 -6.68 -2.41
N PRO A 163 -41.23 -7.42 -2.67
CA PRO A 163 -42.54 -6.83 -2.97
C PRO A 163 -43.05 -5.89 -1.88
N VAL A 164 -42.75 -6.20 -0.61
CA VAL A 164 -43.15 -5.39 0.55
C VAL A 164 -42.49 -4.01 0.55
N LEU A 165 -41.25 -3.89 0.06
CA LEU A 165 -40.51 -2.62 0.06
C LEU A 165 -40.84 -1.73 -1.14
N ALA A 166 -41.36 -2.27 -2.24
CA ALA A 166 -41.56 -1.55 -3.50
C ALA A 166 -42.42 -0.29 -3.34
N GLY A 167 -43.43 -0.31 -2.47
CA GLY A 167 -44.30 0.85 -2.20
C GLY A 167 -43.70 1.91 -1.28
N TYR A 168 -42.62 1.61 -0.57
CA TYR A 168 -42.01 2.50 0.41
C TYR A 168 -40.75 3.21 -0.10
N PHE A 169 -40.30 2.91 -1.33
CA PHE A 169 -39.09 3.50 -1.90
C PHE A 169 -39.37 4.10 -3.27
N LYS A 170 -38.95 5.35 -3.44
CA LYS A 170 -38.88 6.01 -4.74
C LYS A 170 -37.48 5.83 -5.32
N LEU A 171 -37.40 5.09 -6.43
CA LEU A 171 -36.16 4.79 -7.15
C LEU A 171 -35.99 5.73 -8.34
N THR A 172 -34.77 6.17 -8.60
CA THR A 172 -34.42 6.96 -9.79
C THR A 172 -33.59 6.09 -10.74
N ASN A 173 -33.89 6.13 -12.04
CA ASN A 173 -33.27 5.24 -13.05
C ASN A 173 -31.78 5.52 -13.32
N THR A 174 -31.29 6.73 -13.03
CA THR A 174 -29.87 7.10 -13.27
C THR A 174 -28.96 6.54 -12.18
N LEU A 175 -27.76 6.05 -12.50
CA LEU A 175 -26.83 5.44 -11.51
C LEU A 175 -26.45 6.36 -10.33
N ILE A 176 -26.54 7.68 -10.50
CA ILE A 176 -26.22 8.70 -9.47
C ILE A 176 -27.48 9.35 -8.89
N GLY A 177 -28.66 8.96 -9.40
CA GLY A 177 -29.94 9.48 -8.93
C GLY A 177 -30.22 9.11 -7.48
N LYS A 178 -31.04 9.91 -6.83
CA LYS A 178 -31.42 9.74 -5.43
C LYS A 178 -32.37 8.54 -5.25
N ILE A 179 -32.21 7.79 -4.17
CA ILE A 179 -33.22 6.85 -3.65
C ILE A 179 -33.87 7.49 -2.43
N THR A 180 -35.19 7.42 -2.29
CA THR A 180 -35.91 8.02 -1.17
C THR A 180 -36.80 6.99 -0.50
N CYS A 181 -36.61 6.79 0.82
CA CYS A 181 -37.58 6.08 1.65
C CYS A 181 -38.74 7.03 1.95
N LEU A 182 -39.95 6.61 1.61
CA LEU A 182 -41.15 7.45 1.69
C LEU A 182 -41.70 7.55 3.12
N ILE A 183 -41.34 6.61 4.00
CA ILE A 183 -41.79 6.50 5.40
C ILE A 183 -41.30 7.71 6.21
N ASN A 184 -40.01 7.99 6.15
CA ASN A 184 -39.31 8.99 6.98
C ASN A 184 -38.58 10.05 6.14
N LYS A 185 -38.79 10.05 4.81
CA LYS A 185 -38.11 10.94 3.85
C LYS A 185 -36.60 10.80 3.85
N ASN A 186 -36.05 9.67 4.32
CA ASN A 186 -34.63 9.38 4.28
C ASN A 186 -34.15 9.14 2.87
N THR A 187 -32.89 9.47 2.59
CA THR A 187 -32.41 9.49 1.21
C THR A 187 -31.01 8.93 1.05
N TYR A 188 -30.78 8.24 -0.07
CA TYR A 188 -29.48 7.73 -0.44
C TYR A 188 -29.01 8.30 -1.78
N GLN A 189 -27.71 8.60 -1.89
CA GLN A 189 -27.08 9.02 -3.13
C GLN A 189 -25.63 8.54 -3.27
N ALA A 190 -25.30 7.95 -4.42
CA ALA A 190 -23.92 7.66 -4.80
C ALA A 190 -23.18 8.94 -5.24
N ARG A 191 -21.91 9.09 -4.86
CA ARG A 191 -21.07 10.26 -5.15
C ARG A 191 -19.69 9.81 -5.63
N THR A 192 -19.09 10.62 -6.52
CA THR A 192 -17.71 10.45 -6.96
C THR A 192 -16.79 11.41 -6.22
N SER A 193 -15.53 11.00 -6.04
CA SER A 193 -14.48 11.78 -5.37
C SER A 193 -14.15 13.14 -6.02
N GLN A 194 -14.54 13.35 -7.29
CA GLN A 194 -14.25 14.58 -8.05
C GLN A 194 -15.33 15.67 -7.94
N ALA A 195 -16.46 15.39 -7.29
CA ALA A 195 -17.50 16.40 -7.14
C ALA A 195 -17.07 17.44 -6.08
N ASN A 196 -16.79 18.67 -6.53
CA ASN A 196 -16.46 19.87 -5.73
C ASN A 196 -17.55 20.32 -4.71
N SER A 197 -18.44 19.42 -4.27
CA SER A 197 -19.66 19.74 -3.51
C SER A 197 -19.79 19.01 -2.16
N ASN A 198 -18.70 18.66 -1.48
CA ASN A 198 -18.77 17.97 -0.18
C ASN A 198 -18.85 18.93 1.02
N ASN A 199 -18.85 20.25 0.81
CA ASN A 199 -18.79 21.25 1.89
C ASN A 199 -20.14 21.54 2.58
N ALA A 200 -21.23 20.84 2.24
CA ALA A 200 -22.56 21.13 2.76
C ALA A 200 -23.47 19.89 2.99
N ILE A 201 -22.89 18.70 3.10
CA ILE A 201 -23.65 17.44 3.27
C ILE A 201 -23.56 16.92 4.70
N ARG A 202 -24.65 16.33 5.20
CA ARG A 202 -24.76 15.82 6.58
C ARG A 202 -25.04 14.31 6.56
N PRO A 203 -24.02 13.47 6.29
CA PRO A 203 -24.21 12.03 6.15
C PRO A 203 -24.53 11.35 7.49
N SER A 204 -25.72 10.78 7.64
CA SER A 204 -26.03 9.89 8.77
C SER A 204 -25.18 8.62 8.72
N ALA A 205 -25.04 8.03 7.52
CA ALA A 205 -24.02 7.02 7.25
C ALA A 205 -23.47 7.14 5.83
N PHE A 206 -22.21 6.75 5.64
CA PHE A 206 -21.66 6.59 4.30
C PHE A 206 -20.76 5.38 4.13
N ILE A 207 -20.67 4.89 2.89
CA ILE A 207 -19.76 3.82 2.47
C ILE A 207 -18.63 4.42 1.65
N ALA A 208 -17.39 4.28 2.12
CA ALA A 208 -16.19 4.44 1.30
C ALA A 208 -15.86 3.08 0.66
N ASP A 209 -16.31 2.87 -0.57
CA ASP A 209 -16.07 1.62 -1.32
C ASP A 209 -14.74 1.69 -2.07
N GLU A 210 -14.07 0.56 -2.13
CA GLU A 210 -12.74 0.40 -2.72
C GLU A 210 -11.72 1.41 -2.15
N ILE A 211 -11.71 1.61 -0.82
CA ILE A 211 -10.81 2.58 -0.17
C ILE A 211 -9.32 2.33 -0.50
N GLY A 212 -8.95 1.08 -0.80
CA GLY A 212 -7.64 0.69 -1.30
C GLY A 212 -7.18 1.41 -2.57
N ALA A 213 -8.09 1.93 -3.39
CA ALA A 213 -7.74 2.70 -4.57
C ALA A 213 -7.46 4.19 -4.27
N PHE A 214 -7.84 4.69 -3.08
CA PHE A 214 -7.72 6.11 -2.74
C PHE A 214 -6.27 6.47 -2.42
N LYS A 215 -5.82 7.61 -2.95
CA LYS A 215 -4.46 8.16 -2.75
C LYS A 215 -4.43 9.32 -1.76
N ASP A 216 -5.59 9.89 -1.44
CA ASP A 216 -5.76 10.97 -0.49
C ASP A 216 -7.00 10.72 0.39
N LYS A 217 -6.98 11.28 1.60
CA LYS A 217 -8.06 11.15 2.58
C LYS A 217 -9.07 12.31 2.51
N SER A 218 -8.94 13.24 1.58
CA SER A 218 -9.69 14.51 1.62
C SER A 218 -11.20 14.29 1.56
N ASN A 219 -11.66 13.43 0.65
CA ASN A 219 -13.07 13.10 0.48
C ASN A 219 -13.68 12.38 1.68
N ILE A 220 -12.92 11.46 2.29
CA ILE A 220 -13.37 10.73 3.47
C ILE A 220 -13.47 11.68 4.66
N LYS A 221 -12.44 12.52 4.88
CA LYS A 221 -12.43 13.52 5.94
C LYS A 221 -13.54 14.56 5.78
N ALA A 222 -13.87 14.95 4.54
CA ALA A 222 -15.00 15.83 4.28
C ALA A 222 -16.33 15.19 4.72
N MET A 223 -16.57 13.92 4.37
CA MET A 223 -17.73 13.18 4.82
C MET A 223 -17.77 13.04 6.35
N GLU A 224 -16.65 12.67 6.97
CA GLU A 224 -16.52 12.57 8.44
C GLU A 224 -16.82 13.89 9.14
N SER A 225 -16.36 15.02 8.58
CA SER A 225 -16.63 16.36 9.13
C SER A 225 -18.10 16.74 9.04
N GLY A 226 -18.81 16.30 8.00
CA GLY A 226 -20.26 16.49 7.85
C GLY A 226 -21.08 15.73 8.92
N GLN A 227 -20.47 14.77 9.61
CA GLN A 227 -21.15 13.97 10.65
C GLN A 227 -21.16 14.60 12.04
N LEU A 228 -20.53 15.76 12.26
CA LEU A 228 -20.32 16.33 13.60
C LEU A 228 -21.62 16.52 14.42
N ASN A 229 -22.75 16.76 13.75
CA ASN A 229 -24.06 16.95 14.39
C ASN A 229 -25.02 15.76 14.15
N VAL A 230 -24.52 14.57 13.80
CA VAL A 230 -25.34 13.36 13.61
C VAL A 230 -25.27 12.51 14.88
N ASP A 231 -26.43 12.04 15.37
CA ASP A 231 -26.50 11.23 16.59
C ASP A 231 -25.85 9.84 16.43
N ASN A 232 -26.12 9.18 15.30
CA ASN A 232 -25.59 7.86 14.94
C ASN A 232 -24.71 7.89 13.69
N PRO A 233 -23.53 8.54 13.73
CA PRO A 233 -22.66 8.61 12.58
C PRO A 233 -22.05 7.23 12.32
N LEU A 234 -22.29 6.67 11.13
CA LEU A 234 -21.70 5.40 10.71
C LEU A 234 -20.82 5.58 9.47
N ILE A 235 -19.63 4.99 9.53
CA ILE A 235 -18.64 5.03 8.45
C ILE A 235 -18.30 3.59 8.09
N PHE A 236 -18.60 3.18 6.85
CA PHE A 236 -18.20 1.89 6.32
C PHE A 236 -17.02 2.07 5.37
N LYS A 237 -15.82 1.66 5.79
CA LYS A 237 -14.63 1.60 4.92
C LYS A 237 -14.50 0.18 4.40
N ILE A 238 -14.72 -0.03 3.11
CA ILE A 238 -14.67 -1.37 2.53
C ILE A 238 -13.63 -1.44 1.42
N THR A 239 -12.87 -2.53 1.41
CA THR A 239 -11.87 -2.73 0.34
C THR A 239 -11.45 -4.18 0.16
N THR A 240 -10.84 -4.42 -0.99
CA THR A 240 -10.05 -5.61 -1.30
C THR A 240 -8.58 -5.20 -1.38
N ALA A 241 -7.64 -6.14 -1.39
CA ALA A 241 -6.26 -5.80 -1.69
C ALA A 241 -6.14 -5.28 -3.14
N TYR A 242 -5.21 -4.34 -3.32
CA TYR A 242 -4.81 -3.80 -4.61
C TYR A 242 -3.28 -3.86 -4.69
N ALA A 243 -2.77 -3.98 -5.90
CA ALA A 243 -1.42 -3.54 -6.19
C ALA A 243 -1.47 -2.00 -6.34
N GLU A 244 -1.49 -1.25 -5.23
CA GLU A 244 -1.28 0.22 -5.24
C GLU A 244 -0.38 0.70 -4.08
N ASP A 245 0.72 1.39 -4.39
CA ASP A 245 1.81 1.75 -3.44
C ASP A 245 1.50 2.99 -2.63
N ARG A 246 0.48 3.75 -3.04
CA ARG A 246 0.03 4.97 -2.37
C ARG A 246 -1.39 4.84 -1.85
N SER A 247 -1.82 3.60 -1.60
CA SER A 247 -3.12 3.34 -1.00
C SER A 247 -3.17 3.88 0.42
N ILE A 248 -4.18 4.71 0.73
CA ILE A 248 -4.44 5.14 2.11
C ILE A 248 -4.77 3.96 3.05
N MET A 249 -5.11 2.79 2.48
CA MET A 249 -5.41 1.59 3.26
C MET A 249 -4.19 1.03 4.00
N LEU A 250 -2.97 1.27 3.52
CA LEU A 250 -1.77 0.80 4.21
C LEU A 250 -1.68 1.40 5.62
N GLU A 251 -1.93 2.70 5.74
CA GLU A 251 -1.98 3.41 7.03
C GLU A 251 -3.12 2.90 7.92
N GLU A 252 -4.30 2.62 7.34
CA GLU A 252 -5.44 2.04 8.07
C GLU A 252 -5.12 0.63 8.61
N LEU A 253 -4.46 -0.22 7.80
CA LEU A 253 -4.02 -1.54 8.25
C LEU A 253 -2.95 -1.47 9.33
N GLU A 254 -2.03 -0.50 9.27
CA GLU A 254 -1.05 -0.27 10.33
C GLU A 254 -1.71 0.16 11.63
N HIS A 255 -2.69 1.07 11.58
CA HIS A 255 -3.48 1.46 12.73
C HIS A 255 -4.25 0.27 13.33
N LEU A 256 -4.90 -0.55 12.50
CA LEU A 256 -5.57 -1.77 12.94
C LEU A 256 -4.62 -2.76 13.62
N LYS A 257 -3.40 -2.94 13.12
CA LYS A 257 -2.37 -3.78 13.77
C LYS A 257 -2.01 -3.27 15.17
N LYS A 258 -1.94 -1.95 15.38
CA LYS A 258 -1.71 -1.38 16.71
C LYS A 258 -2.88 -1.63 17.67
N ILE A 259 -4.12 -1.57 17.17
CA ILE A 259 -5.32 -1.91 17.94
C ILE A 259 -5.29 -3.39 18.34
N TYR A 260 -5.07 -4.30 17.39
CA TYR A 260 -5.07 -5.74 17.66
C TYR A 260 -3.90 -6.19 18.55
N SER A 261 -2.76 -5.50 18.51
CA SER A 261 -1.64 -5.72 19.44
C SER A 261 -1.87 -5.12 20.84
N GLY A 262 -2.91 -4.31 21.03
CA GLY A 262 -3.20 -3.63 22.29
C GLY A 262 -2.32 -2.40 22.56
N THR A 263 -1.59 -1.91 21.55
CA THR A 263 -0.77 -0.69 21.66
C THR A 263 -1.64 0.57 21.67
N GLU A 264 -2.76 0.54 20.96
CA GLU A 264 -3.75 1.62 20.89
C GLU A 264 -5.15 1.06 21.18
N GLU A 265 -6.03 1.86 21.79
CA GLU A 265 -7.41 1.45 22.09
C GLU A 265 -8.41 2.31 21.30
N ASN A 266 -9.33 1.65 20.59
CA ASN A 266 -10.47 2.31 19.96
C ASN A 266 -11.74 1.49 20.14
N GLU A 267 -12.53 1.82 21.16
CA GLU A 267 -13.73 1.06 21.50
C GLU A 267 -14.88 1.23 20.49
N ARG A 268 -14.87 2.30 19.70
CA ARG A 268 -15.90 2.61 18.69
C ARG A 268 -15.56 2.12 17.28
N LEU A 269 -14.41 1.45 17.10
CA LEU A 269 -14.04 0.79 15.86
C LEU A 269 -14.42 -0.70 15.90
N PHE A 270 -14.95 -1.20 14.79
CA PHE A 270 -15.18 -2.61 14.52
C PHE A 270 -14.62 -2.97 13.14
N SER A 271 -13.85 -4.04 13.04
CA SER A 271 -13.27 -4.41 11.74
C SER A 271 -13.20 -5.91 11.52
N LEU A 272 -13.44 -6.36 10.29
CA LEU A 272 -13.24 -7.75 9.89
C LEU A 272 -12.21 -7.82 8.77
N LEU A 273 -11.08 -8.47 9.04
CA LEU A 273 -9.95 -8.57 8.13
C LEU A 273 -9.79 -10.02 7.70
N TYR A 274 -10.24 -10.36 6.50
CA TYR A 274 -10.05 -11.69 5.92
C TYR A 274 -8.95 -11.65 4.87
N TYR A 275 -7.89 -12.42 5.09
CA TYR A 275 -6.75 -12.54 4.18
C TYR A 275 -6.08 -13.90 4.39
N ALA A 276 -5.25 -14.30 3.43
CA ALA A 276 -4.35 -15.44 3.62
C ALA A 276 -2.98 -14.93 4.05
N ASP A 277 -2.40 -15.58 5.06
CA ASP A 277 -1.02 -15.33 5.44
C ASP A 277 -0.05 -15.80 4.34
N LYS A 278 1.22 -15.39 4.46
CA LYS A 278 2.25 -15.66 3.44
C LYS A 278 2.46 -17.15 3.18
N ASP A 279 2.36 -17.98 4.22
CA ASP A 279 2.61 -19.41 4.13
C ASP A 279 1.43 -20.16 3.51
N ASN A 280 0.23 -19.57 3.55
CA ASN A 280 -1.00 -20.20 3.10
C ASN A 280 -1.55 -19.61 1.78
N LEU A 281 -0.84 -18.70 1.10
CA LEU A 281 -1.30 -18.02 -0.12
C LEU A 281 -1.78 -18.96 -1.24
N TRP A 282 -1.21 -20.16 -1.33
CA TRP A 282 -1.49 -21.14 -2.39
C TRP A 282 -2.20 -22.38 -1.87
N THR A 283 -2.79 -22.33 -0.68
CA THR A 283 -3.35 -23.50 0.02
C THR A 283 -4.87 -23.43 0.18
N GLU A 284 -5.51 -24.58 0.39
CA GLU A 284 -6.94 -24.63 0.77
C GLU A 284 -7.23 -23.86 2.07
N LYS A 285 -6.31 -23.96 3.05
CA LYS A 285 -6.41 -23.23 4.31
C LYS A 285 -6.43 -21.72 4.08
N GLY A 286 -5.57 -21.20 3.21
CA GLY A 286 -5.56 -19.78 2.84
C GLY A 286 -6.88 -19.33 2.19
N ILE A 287 -7.43 -20.15 1.28
CA ILE A 287 -8.73 -19.86 0.66
C ILE A 287 -9.81 -19.72 1.75
N GLN A 288 -9.84 -20.64 2.72
CA GLN A 288 -10.78 -20.62 3.84
C GLN A 288 -10.58 -19.42 4.78
N MET A 289 -9.32 -19.04 5.04
CA MET A 289 -8.99 -17.87 5.87
C MET A 289 -9.48 -16.57 5.24
N ALA A 290 -9.29 -16.42 3.93
CA ALA A 290 -9.59 -15.19 3.20
C ALA A 290 -11.06 -15.07 2.77
N ASN A 291 -11.79 -16.18 2.61
CA ASN A 291 -13.13 -16.17 1.98
C ASN A 291 -14.22 -16.74 2.90
N PRO A 292 -14.85 -15.91 3.77
CA PRO A 292 -15.82 -16.37 4.76
C PRO A 292 -17.22 -16.71 4.24
N LEU A 293 -17.55 -16.44 2.97
CA LEU A 293 -18.88 -16.78 2.42
C LEU A 293 -19.05 -18.28 2.17
N ARG A 294 -17.96 -19.05 2.05
CA ARG A 294 -17.92 -20.53 2.01
C ARG A 294 -18.95 -21.24 1.12
N ILE A 295 -19.36 -20.62 0.02
CA ILE A 295 -20.21 -21.28 -1.00
C ILE A 295 -19.30 -22.16 -1.87
N GLU A 296 -19.59 -23.46 -1.96
CA GLU A 296 -18.69 -24.42 -2.64
C GLU A 296 -18.41 -24.04 -4.09
N LYS A 297 -19.43 -23.62 -4.85
CA LYS A 297 -19.24 -23.13 -6.23
C LYS A 297 -18.31 -21.91 -6.34
N ASN A 298 -18.28 -21.05 -5.33
CA ASN A 298 -17.31 -19.94 -5.27
C ASN A 298 -15.91 -20.49 -4.97
N TYR A 299 -15.78 -21.48 -4.09
CA TYR A 299 -14.51 -22.12 -3.76
C TYR A 299 -13.93 -22.87 -4.96
N GLU A 300 -14.73 -23.63 -5.70
CA GLU A 300 -14.34 -24.24 -6.98
C GLU A 300 -13.78 -23.21 -7.94
N SER A 301 -14.44 -22.06 -8.08
CA SER A 301 -13.96 -20.95 -8.92
C SER A 301 -12.63 -20.38 -8.42
N ILE A 302 -12.45 -20.26 -7.10
CA ILE A 302 -11.20 -19.73 -6.51
C ILE A 302 -10.06 -20.74 -6.66
N ARG A 303 -10.33 -22.05 -6.49
CA ARG A 303 -9.37 -23.13 -6.74
C ARG A 303 -8.93 -23.14 -8.20
N TYR A 304 -9.86 -23.02 -9.13
CA TYR A 304 -9.54 -22.89 -10.55
C TYR A 304 -8.61 -21.69 -10.83
N MET A 305 -8.90 -20.52 -10.25
CA MET A 305 -8.04 -19.34 -10.40
C MET A 305 -6.67 -19.52 -9.75
N ARG A 306 -6.57 -20.23 -8.63
CA ARG A 306 -5.31 -20.61 -8.00
C ARG A 306 -4.47 -21.46 -8.96
N ASP A 307 -5.06 -22.52 -9.49
CA ASP A 307 -4.35 -23.47 -10.34
C ASP A 307 -3.91 -22.80 -11.66
N LYS A 308 -4.74 -21.89 -12.19
CA LYS A 308 -4.37 -21.02 -13.31
C LYS A 308 -3.20 -20.08 -12.97
N ALA A 309 -3.22 -19.44 -11.80
CA ALA A 309 -2.15 -18.54 -11.35
C ALA A 309 -0.84 -19.26 -10.99
N LEU A 310 -0.90 -20.53 -10.59
CA LEU A 310 0.29 -21.37 -10.43
C LEU A 310 0.95 -21.67 -11.78
N ALA A 311 0.14 -21.86 -12.83
CA ALA A 311 0.62 -22.12 -14.19
C ALA A 311 1.03 -20.85 -14.97
N ILE A 312 0.41 -19.70 -14.70
CA ILE A 312 0.58 -18.46 -15.46
C ILE A 312 0.96 -17.32 -14.51
N GLU A 313 2.21 -16.85 -14.62
CA GLU A 313 2.75 -15.82 -13.72
C GLU A 313 1.97 -14.49 -13.75
N SER A 314 1.51 -14.06 -14.93
CA SER A 314 0.72 -12.83 -15.07
C SER A 314 -0.63 -12.88 -14.34
N GLU A 315 -1.14 -14.07 -14.01
CA GLU A 315 -2.40 -14.26 -13.29
C GLU A 315 -2.20 -14.26 -11.76
N ARG A 316 -0.96 -14.34 -11.28
CA ARG A 316 -0.64 -14.37 -9.83
C ARG A 316 -1.11 -13.12 -9.11
N VAL A 317 -0.92 -11.95 -9.73
CA VAL A 317 -1.29 -10.67 -9.12
C VAL A 317 -2.80 -10.59 -8.89
N GLU A 318 -3.59 -10.97 -9.90
CA GLU A 318 -5.06 -10.98 -9.81
C GLU A 318 -5.52 -11.98 -8.74
N TYR A 319 -4.97 -13.21 -8.73
CA TYR A 319 -5.32 -14.20 -7.72
C TYR A 319 -5.00 -13.74 -6.29
N LEU A 320 -3.76 -13.32 -6.04
CA LEU A 320 -3.29 -12.95 -4.71
C LEU A 320 -4.04 -11.72 -4.18
N THR A 321 -4.26 -10.70 -5.00
CA THR A 321 -4.97 -9.48 -4.56
C THR A 321 -6.48 -9.70 -4.45
N LYS A 322 -7.13 -10.33 -5.44
CA LYS A 322 -8.61 -10.39 -5.50
C LYS A 322 -9.22 -11.56 -4.75
N HIS A 323 -8.49 -12.65 -4.53
CA HIS A 323 -9.01 -13.86 -3.88
C HIS A 323 -8.34 -14.20 -2.55
N MET A 324 -7.06 -13.85 -2.38
CA MET A 324 -6.33 -14.08 -1.13
C MET A 324 -6.25 -12.83 -0.26
N ASN A 325 -6.74 -11.69 -0.78
CA ASN A 325 -6.69 -10.38 -0.14
C ASN A 325 -5.29 -10.01 0.34
N HIS A 326 -4.29 -10.46 -0.40
CA HIS A 326 -2.88 -10.23 -0.10
C HIS A 326 -2.44 -8.96 -0.81
N PHE A 327 -2.00 -7.96 -0.04
CA PHE A 327 -1.31 -6.81 -0.62
C PHE A 327 0.01 -7.29 -1.19
N LEU A 328 0.07 -7.27 -2.52
CA LEU A 328 1.35 -7.28 -3.19
C LEU A 328 1.90 -5.85 -3.13
N PRO A 329 3.17 -5.65 -2.74
CA PRO A 329 3.86 -4.42 -3.07
C PRO A 329 3.61 -4.16 -4.56
N THR A 330 3.02 -3.02 -4.89
CA THR A 330 2.70 -2.70 -6.28
C THR A 330 4.02 -2.59 -6.95
N PHE A 331 4.25 -3.40 -7.98
CA PHE A 331 5.40 -3.28 -8.87
C PHE A 331 6.56 -2.59 -8.16
N SER A 332 7.28 -3.34 -7.33
CA SER A 332 8.69 -3.06 -7.22
C SER A 332 9.13 -2.99 -8.69
N GLY A 333 9.30 -1.78 -9.24
CA GLY A 333 9.45 -1.59 -10.68
C GLY A 333 10.47 -2.60 -11.20
N GLU A 334 10.29 -3.20 -12.37
CA GLU A 334 11.06 -4.40 -12.76
C GLU A 334 12.51 -4.38 -12.24
N GLU A 335 12.94 -5.48 -11.60
CA GLU A 335 14.31 -5.58 -11.08
C GLU A 335 15.28 -5.09 -12.16
N TYR A 336 16.12 -4.11 -11.79
CA TYR A 336 16.96 -3.47 -12.80
C TYR A 336 17.85 -4.48 -13.50
N ILE A 337 18.48 -5.34 -12.72
CA ILE A 337 19.31 -6.44 -13.18
C ILE A 337 19.39 -7.51 -12.08
N SER A 338 19.45 -8.78 -12.48
CA SER A 338 19.61 -9.88 -11.52
C SER A 338 20.90 -9.74 -10.73
N VAL A 339 20.78 -9.87 -9.41
CA VAL A 339 21.93 -9.83 -8.48
C VAL A 339 22.99 -10.88 -8.82
N ASP A 340 22.60 -12.04 -9.37
CA ASP A 340 23.56 -13.08 -9.74
C ASP A 340 24.46 -12.61 -10.90
N LYS A 341 23.92 -11.85 -11.85
CA LYS A 341 24.70 -11.25 -12.94
C LYS A 341 25.65 -10.17 -12.45
N VAL A 342 25.21 -9.36 -11.48
CA VAL A 342 26.04 -8.35 -10.83
C VAL A 342 27.22 -8.99 -10.10
N LYS A 343 26.99 -10.10 -9.40
CA LYS A 343 28.06 -10.84 -8.70
C LYS A 343 29.08 -11.47 -9.64
N GLU A 344 28.72 -11.78 -10.88
CA GLU A 344 29.67 -12.26 -11.90
C GLU A 344 30.69 -11.18 -12.30
N CYS A 345 30.43 -9.90 -12.00
CA CYS A 345 31.31 -8.76 -12.26
C CYS A 345 32.26 -8.43 -11.09
N VAL A 346 32.17 -9.16 -9.97
CA VAL A 346 33.01 -8.93 -8.80
C VAL A 346 34.40 -9.52 -9.03
N VAL A 347 35.44 -8.69 -8.90
CA VAL A 347 36.84 -9.07 -9.02
C VAL A 347 37.57 -8.92 -7.68
N LEU A 348 38.78 -9.47 -7.58
CA LEU A 348 39.57 -9.42 -6.35
C LEU A 348 40.14 -8.02 -6.08
N MET A 349 40.52 -7.31 -7.14
CA MET A 349 41.13 -5.99 -7.08
C MET A 349 40.83 -5.24 -8.38
N VAL A 350 40.57 -3.95 -8.29
CA VAL A 350 40.48 -3.03 -9.44
C VAL A 350 41.60 -2.01 -9.33
N ASP A 351 42.43 -1.90 -10.37
CA ASP A 351 43.56 -0.99 -10.39
C ASP A 351 43.23 0.30 -11.17
N PHE A 352 43.14 1.42 -10.44
CA PHE A 352 42.95 2.75 -11.01
C PHE A 352 44.26 3.51 -11.25
N SER A 353 45.42 2.92 -10.93
CA SER A 353 46.72 3.59 -11.00
C SER A 353 47.04 4.03 -12.44
N GLY A 354 47.33 5.32 -12.61
CA GLY A 354 47.65 5.97 -13.87
C GLY A 354 46.47 6.17 -14.81
N ARG A 355 45.22 5.88 -14.36
CA ARG A 355 44.02 6.00 -15.19
C ARG A 355 43.32 7.34 -15.00
N ASP A 356 42.64 7.76 -16.05
CA ASP A 356 41.69 8.86 -16.00
C ASP A 356 40.37 8.34 -15.40
N VAL A 357 39.91 8.99 -14.34
CA VAL A 357 38.73 8.59 -13.57
C VAL A 357 37.67 9.68 -13.55
N TYR A 358 36.42 9.23 -13.60
CA TYR A 358 35.24 10.09 -13.51
C TYR A 358 34.54 9.79 -12.19
N VAL A 359 34.25 10.84 -11.42
CA VAL A 359 33.64 10.73 -10.10
C VAL A 359 32.16 11.05 -10.22
N GLY A 360 31.31 10.32 -9.51
CA GLY A 360 29.89 10.58 -9.37
C GLY A 360 29.52 10.77 -7.90
N LEU A 361 28.69 11.78 -7.63
CA LEU A 361 28.32 12.21 -6.29
C LEU A 361 26.79 12.27 -6.15
N ASP A 362 26.22 11.46 -5.24
CA ASP A 362 24.79 11.50 -4.85
C ASP A 362 24.67 12.17 -3.48
N LEU A 363 24.27 13.45 -3.47
CA LEU A 363 24.07 14.22 -2.25
C LEU A 363 22.63 14.12 -1.77
N ALA A 364 22.44 13.61 -0.55
CA ALA A 364 21.12 13.51 0.04
C ALA A 364 20.87 14.60 1.10
N LEU A 365 19.71 14.53 1.76
CA LEU A 365 19.46 15.27 2.98
C LEU A 365 20.56 14.97 4.00
N SER A 366 20.92 15.95 4.83
CA SER A 366 22.03 15.83 5.79
C SER A 366 21.87 14.68 6.80
N THR A 367 20.66 14.15 6.97
CA THR A 367 20.37 12.99 7.82
C THR A 367 20.38 11.64 7.09
N ASP A 368 20.49 11.65 5.76
CA ASP A 368 20.44 10.45 4.92
C ASP A 368 21.86 9.99 4.51
N ASN A 369 22.00 9.00 3.60
CA ASN A 369 23.30 8.56 3.09
C ASN A 369 23.74 9.46 1.94
N VAL A 370 25.04 9.72 1.85
CA VAL A 370 25.70 10.27 0.66
C VAL A 370 26.50 9.15 0.02
N ALA A 371 26.71 9.19 -1.29
CA ALA A 371 27.57 8.23 -1.96
C ALA A 371 28.52 8.90 -2.96
N VAL A 372 29.72 8.34 -3.05
CA VAL A 372 30.73 8.67 -4.04
C VAL A 372 31.05 7.40 -4.81
N SER A 373 31.06 7.48 -6.14
CA SER A 373 31.47 6.37 -7.00
C SER A 373 32.48 6.86 -8.02
N ILE A 374 33.39 6.00 -8.44
CA ILE A 374 34.34 6.28 -9.51
C ILE A 374 34.15 5.32 -10.67
N ALA A 375 34.41 5.79 -11.88
CA ALA A 375 34.37 5.00 -13.10
C ALA A 375 35.58 5.30 -13.99
N SER A 376 36.15 4.26 -14.59
CA SER A 376 37.20 4.35 -15.60
C SER A 376 37.03 3.23 -16.64
N LEU A 377 37.89 3.21 -17.66
CA LEU A 377 37.99 2.10 -18.61
C LEU A 377 39.26 1.30 -18.34
N ASP A 378 39.22 0.01 -18.67
CA ASP A 378 40.41 -0.84 -18.76
C ASP A 378 41.32 -0.43 -19.93
N ASP A 379 42.47 -1.10 -20.06
CA ASP A 379 43.49 -0.73 -21.06
C ASP A 379 43.01 -0.93 -22.50
N ASP A 380 42.05 -1.84 -22.70
CA ASP A 380 41.45 -2.14 -23.99
C ASP A 380 40.28 -1.20 -24.33
N GLY A 381 39.83 -0.37 -23.38
CA GLY A 381 38.72 0.57 -23.54
C GLY A 381 37.34 -0.11 -23.59
N GLU A 382 37.26 -1.39 -23.23
CA GLU A 382 36.05 -2.20 -23.36
C GLU A 382 35.34 -2.41 -22.01
N THR A 383 36.09 -2.60 -20.93
CA THR A 383 35.53 -2.90 -19.60
C THR A 383 35.43 -1.63 -18.76
N ILE A 384 34.28 -1.40 -18.14
CA ILE A 384 34.12 -0.31 -17.17
C ILE A 384 34.60 -0.78 -15.79
N LEU A 385 35.57 -0.07 -15.24
CA LEU A 385 36.07 -0.26 -13.87
C LEU A 385 35.27 0.63 -12.92
N LEU A 386 34.75 0.08 -11.82
CA LEU A 386 33.94 0.79 -10.84
C LEU A 386 34.41 0.56 -9.41
N ASP A 387 34.31 1.59 -8.58
CA ASP A 387 34.25 1.45 -7.13
C ASP A 387 33.29 2.48 -6.52
N SER A 388 32.81 2.22 -5.31
CA SER A 388 31.79 3.03 -4.67
C SER A 388 31.81 2.96 -3.15
N TRP A 389 31.58 4.10 -2.52
CA TRP A 389 31.58 4.30 -1.08
C TRP A 389 30.34 5.05 -0.61
N ALA A 390 29.81 4.65 0.55
CA ALA A 390 28.70 5.34 1.21
C ALA A 390 29.16 6.10 2.45
N PHE A 391 28.53 7.23 2.75
CA PHE A 391 28.80 8.05 3.93
C PHE A 391 27.53 8.18 4.76
N ILE A 392 27.64 7.96 6.07
CA ILE A 392 26.49 7.90 6.99
C ILE A 392 26.77 8.73 8.26
N PRO A 393 25.76 9.44 8.83
CA PRO A 393 25.93 10.14 10.10
C PRO A 393 26.28 9.16 11.23
N ARG A 394 27.35 9.44 11.98
CA ARG A 394 27.86 8.56 13.04
C ARG A 394 26.82 8.19 14.09
N ALA A 395 26.02 9.15 14.54
CA ALA A 395 24.99 8.92 15.56
C ALA A 395 23.81 8.08 15.06
N LYS A 396 23.66 7.89 13.74
CA LYS A 396 22.52 7.22 13.12
C LYS A 396 22.81 5.82 12.61
N VAL A 397 24.04 5.31 12.76
CA VAL A 397 24.45 3.99 12.27
C VAL A 397 23.50 2.88 12.75
N GLU A 398 23.15 2.83 14.04
CA GLU A 398 22.27 1.79 14.59
C GLU A 398 20.83 1.89 14.10
N ASP A 399 20.28 3.10 14.15
CA ASP A 399 18.89 3.33 13.76
C ASP A 399 18.67 3.09 12.27
N LYS A 400 19.63 3.51 11.43
CA LYS A 400 19.59 3.24 9.99
C LYS A 400 19.83 1.77 9.70
N SER A 401 20.75 1.11 10.42
CA SER A 401 20.96 -0.34 10.24
C SER A 401 19.67 -1.15 10.47
N ARG A 402 18.91 -0.79 11.51
CA ARG A 402 17.59 -1.39 11.81
C ARG A 402 16.53 -1.05 10.76
N LYS A 403 16.41 0.22 10.39
CA LYS A 403 15.37 0.70 9.45
C LYS A 403 15.58 0.17 8.03
N GLU A 404 16.83 0.18 7.57
CA GLU A 404 17.20 -0.15 6.20
C GLU A 404 17.60 -1.62 6.04
N LYS A 405 17.65 -2.38 7.15
CA LYS A 405 18.02 -3.80 7.20
C LYS A 405 19.41 -4.07 6.60
N THR A 406 20.32 -3.12 6.76
CA THR A 406 21.70 -3.15 6.28
C THR A 406 22.63 -3.08 7.48
N ASN A 407 23.64 -3.94 7.56
CA ASN A 407 24.58 -3.90 8.67
C ASN A 407 25.70 -2.88 8.39
N TYR A 408 25.42 -1.59 8.61
CA TYR A 408 26.38 -0.52 8.30
C TYR A 408 27.70 -0.66 9.05
N ARG A 409 27.71 -1.17 10.30
CA ARG A 409 28.96 -1.43 11.03
C ARG A 409 29.89 -2.33 10.25
N ARG A 410 29.38 -3.45 9.72
CA ARG A 410 30.17 -4.39 8.93
C ARG A 410 30.73 -3.74 7.65
N HIS A 411 29.97 -2.84 7.03
CA HIS A 411 30.45 -2.12 5.85
C HIS A 411 31.49 -1.06 6.19
N ILE A 412 31.39 -0.44 7.36
CA ILE A 412 32.42 0.46 7.90
C ILE A 412 33.72 -0.28 8.17
N ASP A 413 33.64 -1.44 8.83
CA ASP A 413 34.81 -2.29 9.11
C ASP A 413 35.50 -2.78 7.83
N ARG A 414 34.77 -2.86 6.72
CA ARG A 414 35.29 -3.26 5.40
C ARG A 414 35.79 -2.10 4.55
N GLY A 415 35.59 -0.85 4.97
CA GLY A 415 35.95 0.33 4.18
C GLY A 415 34.95 0.72 3.07
N ASN A 416 33.83 0.00 2.93
CA ASN A 416 32.81 0.28 1.92
C ASN A 416 31.87 1.43 2.33
N CYS A 417 31.92 1.83 3.61
CA CYS A 417 31.11 2.88 4.17
C CYS A 417 31.89 3.67 5.23
N PHE A 418 31.70 4.98 5.32
CA PHE A 418 32.36 5.84 6.30
C PHE A 418 31.34 6.52 7.22
N ALA A 419 31.56 6.42 8.53
CA ALA A 419 30.78 7.14 9.53
C ALA A 419 31.40 8.52 9.82
N CYS A 420 30.75 9.58 9.34
CA CYS A 420 31.19 10.96 9.47
C CYS A 420 30.16 11.83 10.18
N GLY A 421 30.58 13.00 10.66
CA GLY A 421 29.74 13.90 11.46
C GLY A 421 29.16 13.23 12.71
N ASP A 422 27.98 13.72 13.14
CA ASP A 422 27.24 13.22 14.31
C ASP A 422 25.79 12.88 13.92
N GLU A 423 24.83 13.76 14.20
CA GLU A 423 23.43 13.57 13.80
C GLU A 423 23.16 13.84 12.31
N VAL A 424 24.09 14.54 11.68
CA VAL A 424 24.11 14.90 10.26
C VAL A 424 25.46 14.56 9.64
N ILE A 425 25.48 14.33 8.32
CA ILE A 425 26.68 14.12 7.53
C ILE A 425 27.58 15.36 7.60
N ASP A 426 28.87 15.12 7.77
CA ASP A 426 29.91 16.12 7.55
C ASP A 426 30.28 16.11 6.07
N TYR A 427 29.72 17.03 5.28
CA TYR A 427 30.03 17.16 3.87
C TYR A 427 31.52 17.51 3.64
N GLY A 428 32.19 18.16 4.61
CA GLY A 428 33.63 18.42 4.55
C GLY A 428 34.48 17.16 4.59
N PHE A 429 33.99 16.09 5.23
CA PHE A 429 34.64 14.78 5.18
C PHE A 429 34.52 14.16 3.78
N VAL A 430 33.35 14.26 3.14
CA VAL A 430 33.12 13.75 1.78
C VAL A 430 33.95 14.54 0.75
N GLU A 431 34.02 15.87 0.90
CA GLU A 431 34.85 16.75 0.08
C GLU A 431 36.32 16.33 0.13
N LYS A 432 36.89 16.16 1.33
CA LYS A 432 38.28 15.70 1.52
C LYS A 432 38.53 14.30 0.96
N PHE A 433 37.54 13.42 1.06
CA PHE A 433 37.62 12.10 0.46
C PHE A 433 37.77 12.20 -1.06
N ILE A 434 36.94 13.02 -1.73
CA ILE A 434 37.03 13.21 -3.19
C ILE A 434 38.37 13.83 -3.59
N ILE A 435 38.83 14.86 -2.87
CA ILE A 435 40.11 15.54 -3.14
C ILE A 435 41.30 14.58 -2.97
N GLY A 436 41.23 13.64 -2.02
CA GLY A 436 42.28 12.66 -1.77
C GLY A 436 42.35 11.50 -2.77
N LEU A 437 41.36 11.33 -3.67
CA LEU A 437 41.29 10.17 -4.56
C LEU A 437 42.51 10.04 -5.48
N GLU A 438 43.01 11.16 -6.04
CA GLU A 438 44.17 11.14 -6.94
C GLU A 438 45.42 10.59 -6.24
N ASP A 439 45.67 11.02 -5.00
CA ASP A 439 46.81 10.57 -4.20
C ASP A 439 46.63 9.12 -3.70
N GLU A 440 45.43 8.76 -3.24
CA GLU A 440 45.16 7.44 -2.65
C GLU A 440 45.14 6.32 -3.71
N LEU A 441 44.61 6.59 -4.90
CA LEU A 441 44.47 5.62 -5.98
C LEU A 441 45.51 5.78 -7.10
N ASN A 442 46.38 6.79 -6.98
CA ASN A 442 47.37 7.17 -8.00
C ASN A 442 46.72 7.39 -9.38
N CYS A 443 45.59 8.10 -9.45
CA CYS A 443 44.79 8.30 -10.65
C CYS A 443 44.59 9.79 -10.98
N ASN A 444 44.01 10.11 -12.15
CA ASN A 444 43.71 11.49 -12.57
C ASN A 444 42.20 11.72 -12.56
N VAL A 445 41.69 12.61 -11.72
CA VAL A 445 40.25 12.92 -11.65
C VAL A 445 39.90 13.92 -12.75
N MET A 446 39.19 13.45 -13.78
CA MET A 446 38.85 14.26 -14.96
C MET A 446 37.64 15.16 -14.73
N ALA A 447 36.61 14.65 -14.03
CA ALA A 447 35.41 15.40 -13.71
C ALA A 447 34.61 14.77 -12.57
N VAL A 448 33.86 15.60 -11.84
CA VAL A 448 32.94 15.21 -10.76
C VAL A 448 31.49 15.51 -11.16
N GLY A 449 30.70 14.48 -11.38
CA GLY A 449 29.29 14.54 -11.74
C GLY A 449 28.38 14.59 -10.53
N TYR A 450 27.47 15.54 -10.46
CA TYR A 450 26.59 15.73 -9.30
C TYR A 450 25.15 16.09 -9.69
N ASP A 451 24.19 15.87 -8.78
CA ASP A 451 22.82 16.37 -8.92
C ASP A 451 22.61 17.71 -8.18
N LEU A 452 21.68 18.56 -8.65
CA LEU A 452 21.50 19.91 -8.08
C LEU A 452 21.14 19.95 -6.58
N TRP A 453 20.58 18.87 -6.04
CA TRP A 453 20.00 18.87 -4.71
C TRP A 453 21.10 18.86 -3.64
N ASN A 454 21.14 19.87 -2.75
CA ASN A 454 22.15 20.01 -1.69
C ASN A 454 23.63 20.10 -2.13
N ALA A 455 23.92 20.18 -3.43
CA ALA A 455 25.28 20.23 -3.99
C ALA A 455 26.00 21.60 -4.01
N PRO A 456 25.35 22.77 -4.11
CA PRO A 456 26.05 24.02 -4.45
C PRO A 456 27.26 24.36 -3.58
N SER A 457 27.18 24.15 -2.26
CA SER A 457 28.29 24.44 -1.35
C SER A 457 29.47 23.47 -1.49
N THR A 458 29.20 22.20 -1.77
CA THR A 458 30.25 21.19 -1.95
C THR A 458 30.91 21.37 -3.31
N VAL A 459 30.12 21.63 -4.35
CA VAL A 459 30.59 21.92 -5.70
C VAL A 459 31.57 23.09 -5.72
N GLN A 460 31.22 24.21 -5.10
CA GLN A 460 32.08 25.39 -5.06
C GLN A 460 33.47 25.07 -4.48
N LYS A 461 33.54 24.28 -3.41
CA LYS A 461 34.82 23.93 -2.77
C LYS A 461 35.64 22.97 -3.62
N LEU A 462 35.00 22.03 -4.32
CA LEU A 462 35.71 21.13 -5.24
C LEU A 462 36.30 21.93 -6.41
N GLU A 463 35.57 22.94 -6.91
CA GLU A 463 36.08 23.86 -7.95
C GLU A 463 37.22 24.74 -7.45
N GLU A 464 37.18 25.20 -6.20
CA GLU A 464 38.27 25.96 -5.56
C GLU A 464 39.57 25.15 -5.45
N GLU A 465 39.47 23.83 -5.31
CA GLU A 465 40.60 22.88 -5.34
C GLU A 465 41.02 22.46 -6.76
N GLY A 466 40.38 23.02 -7.79
CA GLY A 466 40.75 22.83 -9.20
C GLY A 466 40.07 21.67 -9.91
N LEU A 467 39.11 20.99 -9.27
CA LEU A 467 38.36 19.89 -9.89
C LEU A 467 37.27 20.43 -10.82
N LEU A 468 37.15 19.83 -12.02
CA LEU A 468 36.04 20.10 -12.91
C LEU A 468 34.75 19.47 -12.37
N THR A 469 33.72 20.26 -12.12
CA THR A 469 32.41 19.73 -11.71
C THR A 469 31.39 19.85 -12.84
N VAL A 470 30.52 18.85 -12.99
CA VAL A 470 29.53 18.78 -14.06
C VAL A 470 28.18 18.41 -13.48
N GLN A 471 27.17 19.24 -13.76
CA GLN A 471 25.82 18.95 -13.33
C GLN A 471 25.21 17.82 -14.18
N VAL A 472 24.88 16.70 -13.55
CA VAL A 472 24.20 15.56 -14.16
C VAL A 472 22.72 15.58 -13.77
N ARG A 473 21.85 15.87 -14.75
CA ARG A 473 20.40 15.94 -14.50
C ARG A 473 19.82 14.54 -14.27
N GLN A 474 19.32 14.30 -13.07
CA GLN A 474 18.69 13.05 -12.63
C GLN A 474 17.28 12.86 -13.25
N HIS A 475 17.22 12.60 -14.55
CA HIS A 475 15.98 12.38 -15.29
C HIS A 475 16.14 11.29 -16.37
N SER A 476 15.07 10.56 -16.67
CA SER A 476 15.06 9.48 -17.68
C SER A 476 15.57 9.93 -19.04
N SER A 477 15.21 11.15 -19.45
CA SER A 477 15.67 11.72 -20.73
C SER A 477 17.18 11.94 -20.84
N VAL A 478 17.92 11.94 -19.73
CA VAL A 478 19.37 12.17 -19.70
C VAL A 478 20.14 10.90 -19.37
N LEU A 479 19.74 10.16 -18.33
CA LEU A 479 20.48 8.97 -17.92
C LEU A 479 19.97 7.66 -18.54
N HIS A 480 18.92 7.67 -19.38
CA HIS A 480 18.49 6.44 -20.04
C HIS A 480 19.62 5.70 -20.78
N PRO A 481 20.46 6.37 -21.61
CA PRO A 481 21.57 5.70 -22.26
C PRO A 481 22.57 5.10 -21.25
N THR A 482 22.86 5.81 -20.16
CA THR A 482 23.78 5.34 -19.12
C THR A 482 23.22 4.15 -18.34
N VAL A 483 21.96 4.20 -17.94
CA VAL A 483 21.27 3.09 -17.27
C VAL A 483 21.25 1.85 -18.17
N LYS A 484 21.05 2.04 -19.48
CA LYS A 484 21.08 0.95 -20.45
C LYS A 484 22.51 0.39 -20.65
N LEU A 485 23.51 1.26 -20.77
CA LEU A 485 24.91 0.87 -20.94
C LEU A 485 25.41 0.03 -19.77
N VAL A 486 25.17 0.48 -18.53
CA VAL A 486 25.58 -0.27 -17.33
C VAL A 486 24.93 -1.65 -17.29
N GLU A 487 23.66 -1.75 -17.69
CA GLU A 487 22.95 -3.03 -17.75
C GLU A 487 23.58 -3.96 -18.81
N GLU A 488 23.79 -3.46 -20.02
CA GLU A 488 24.41 -4.22 -21.12
C GLU A 488 25.81 -4.71 -20.75
N LYS A 489 26.63 -3.83 -20.16
CA LYS A 489 27.98 -4.15 -19.70
C LYS A 489 27.99 -5.20 -18.59
N ILE A 490 27.09 -5.14 -17.60
CA ILE A 490 26.98 -6.20 -16.58
C ILE A 490 26.55 -7.53 -17.22
N LEU A 491 25.58 -7.51 -18.14
CA LEU A 491 25.10 -8.74 -18.80
C LEU A 491 26.21 -9.42 -19.64
N ASN A 492 27.10 -8.61 -20.24
CA ASN A 492 28.25 -9.09 -21.00
C ASN A 492 29.51 -9.36 -20.16
N LYS A 493 29.48 -9.07 -18.84
CA LYS A 493 30.65 -9.16 -17.93
C LYS A 493 31.77 -8.18 -18.26
N GLU A 494 31.40 -7.03 -18.81
CA GLU A 494 32.26 -5.91 -19.19
C GLU A 494 32.20 -4.78 -18.14
N ILE A 495 31.89 -5.13 -16.89
CA ILE A 495 32.06 -4.28 -15.70
C ILE A 495 32.88 -5.05 -14.67
N GLN A 496 33.76 -4.35 -13.96
CA GLN A 496 34.55 -4.90 -12.86
C GLN A 496 34.50 -3.97 -11.64
N PHE A 497 34.24 -4.53 -10.47
CA PHE A 497 34.34 -3.85 -9.18
C PHE A 497 34.75 -4.83 -8.07
N GLU A 498 35.37 -4.33 -7.00
CA GLU A 498 35.81 -5.18 -5.89
C GLU A 498 34.65 -5.75 -5.05
N ASP A 499 34.92 -6.68 -4.13
CA ASP A 499 33.89 -7.27 -3.24
C ASP A 499 33.27 -6.21 -2.30
N ASN A 500 32.22 -5.57 -2.82
CA ASN A 500 31.46 -4.57 -2.11
C ASN A 500 29.99 -4.99 -1.94
N PRO A 501 29.64 -5.72 -0.85
CA PRO A 501 28.27 -6.21 -0.67
C PRO A 501 27.25 -5.09 -0.46
N LEU A 502 27.69 -3.90 -0.01
CA LEU A 502 26.78 -2.75 0.09
C LEU A 502 26.40 -2.28 -1.31
N PHE A 503 27.36 -2.20 -2.23
CA PHE A 503 27.11 -1.85 -3.61
C PHE A 503 26.25 -2.90 -4.33
N VAL A 504 26.54 -4.20 -4.14
CA VAL A 504 25.69 -5.30 -4.64
C VAL A 504 24.26 -5.20 -4.10
N GLN A 505 24.09 -4.83 -2.82
CA GLN A 505 22.77 -4.61 -2.24
C GLN A 505 22.05 -3.41 -2.89
N ASN A 506 22.78 -2.36 -3.31
CA ASN A 506 22.17 -1.24 -4.04
C ASN A 506 21.62 -1.70 -5.41
N PHE A 507 22.34 -2.57 -6.14
CA PHE A 507 21.79 -3.21 -7.35
C PHE A 507 20.57 -4.09 -7.04
N GLN A 508 20.64 -4.91 -5.99
CA GLN A 508 19.52 -5.76 -5.56
C GLN A 508 18.26 -4.95 -5.22
N ASN A 509 18.44 -3.75 -4.66
CA ASN A 509 17.34 -2.87 -4.29
C ASN A 509 16.73 -2.15 -5.49
N ALA A 510 17.49 -1.97 -6.57
CA ALA A 510 17.15 -1.13 -7.71
C ALA A 510 15.95 -1.63 -8.51
N ARG A 511 15.05 -0.72 -8.84
CA ARG A 511 13.79 -0.99 -9.53
C ARG A 511 13.60 -0.01 -10.68
N VAL A 512 13.21 -0.52 -11.85
CA VAL A 512 13.09 0.24 -13.09
C VAL A 512 11.66 0.69 -13.35
N ILE A 513 11.54 1.88 -13.94
CA ILE A 513 10.33 2.34 -14.61
C ILE A 513 10.66 2.79 -16.02
N TYR A 514 9.65 2.88 -16.86
CA TYR A 514 9.72 3.45 -18.19
C TYR A 514 8.90 4.74 -18.22
N ASP A 515 9.45 5.80 -18.83
CA ASP A 515 8.67 7.01 -19.11
C ASP A 515 7.75 6.81 -20.34
N ASN A 516 6.99 7.85 -20.70
CA ASN A 516 6.06 7.79 -21.83
C ASN A 516 6.75 7.53 -23.19
N ASN A 517 8.06 7.78 -23.28
CA ASN A 517 8.87 7.54 -24.47
C ASN A 517 9.61 6.19 -24.39
N LEU A 518 9.27 5.33 -23.42
CA LEU A 518 9.92 4.06 -23.12
C LEU A 518 11.40 4.20 -22.72
N ASN A 519 11.82 5.38 -22.23
CA ASN A 519 13.15 5.53 -21.66
C ASN A 519 13.21 4.79 -20.32
N LYS A 520 14.14 3.84 -20.21
CA LYS A 520 14.47 3.08 -19.01
C LYS A 520 15.09 3.98 -17.94
N TRP A 521 14.60 3.91 -16.71
CA TRP A 521 15.07 4.71 -15.58
C TRP A 521 15.01 3.94 -14.26
N VAL A 522 16.08 4.01 -13.46
CA VAL A 522 16.09 3.45 -12.09
C VAL A 522 15.46 4.44 -11.12
N ASN A 523 14.36 4.05 -10.47
CA ASN A 523 13.60 4.94 -9.62
C ASN A 523 13.86 4.71 -8.13
N LYS A 524 14.49 5.70 -7.47
CA LYS A 524 14.82 5.68 -6.03
C LYS A 524 13.60 5.44 -5.12
N LYS A 525 12.41 5.95 -5.49
CA LYS A 525 11.17 5.79 -4.71
C LYS A 525 10.48 4.43 -4.91
N ARG A 526 10.69 3.76 -6.05
CA ARG A 526 10.15 2.41 -6.33
C ARG A 526 11.10 1.30 -5.90
N SER A 527 12.36 1.64 -5.64
CA SER A 527 13.38 0.72 -5.17
C SER A 527 13.06 0.19 -3.78
N THR A 528 13.46 -1.06 -3.50
CA THR A 528 13.10 -1.77 -2.26
C THR A 528 14.00 -1.43 -1.06
N GLY A 529 15.01 -0.59 -1.30
CA GLY A 529 15.97 -0.11 -0.31
C GLY A 529 16.81 1.02 -0.87
N LYS A 530 17.97 1.28 -0.27
CA LYS A 530 18.91 2.31 -0.69
C LYS A 530 19.58 1.95 -2.02
N ILE A 531 19.75 2.97 -2.86
CA ILE A 531 20.39 2.91 -4.18
C ILE A 531 21.37 4.08 -4.40
N ASP A 532 21.80 4.74 -3.32
CA ASP A 532 22.58 5.98 -3.38
C ASP A 532 23.91 5.75 -4.13
N MET A 533 24.58 4.62 -3.86
CA MET A 533 25.82 4.23 -4.53
C MET A 533 25.63 3.96 -6.02
N LEU A 534 24.49 3.39 -6.39
CA LEU A 534 24.14 3.13 -7.79
C LEU A 534 23.81 4.44 -8.53
N ALA A 535 23.16 5.40 -7.87
CA ALA A 535 22.89 6.72 -8.43
C ALA A 535 24.19 7.52 -8.67
N ALA A 536 25.12 7.47 -7.70
CA ALA A 536 26.45 8.02 -7.86
C ALA A 536 27.20 7.33 -9.02
N ALA A 537 27.14 5.99 -9.11
CA ALA A 537 27.78 5.24 -10.20
C ALA A 537 27.21 5.61 -11.58
N PHE A 538 25.89 5.80 -11.72
CA PHE A 538 25.32 6.29 -12.96
C PHE A 538 25.85 7.68 -13.33
N SER A 539 26.09 8.56 -12.37
CA SER A 539 26.65 9.89 -12.65
C SER A 539 28.10 9.79 -13.12
N ALA A 540 28.91 8.93 -12.49
CA ALA A 540 30.29 8.66 -12.91
C ALA A 540 30.35 8.07 -14.33
N VAL A 541 29.58 7.01 -14.60
CA VAL A 541 29.54 6.36 -15.92
C VAL A 541 28.94 7.28 -16.98
N HIS A 542 28.03 8.19 -16.61
CA HIS A 542 27.51 9.18 -17.55
C HIS A 542 28.61 10.09 -18.08
N LEU A 543 29.48 10.59 -17.20
CA LEU A 543 30.63 11.42 -17.60
C LEU A 543 31.66 10.64 -18.40
N LEU A 544 31.98 9.41 -17.96
CA LEU A 544 32.85 8.49 -18.71
C LEU A 544 32.32 8.27 -20.12
N MET A 545 31.02 7.97 -20.25
CA MET A 545 30.38 7.71 -21.53
C MET A 545 30.40 8.94 -22.45
N GLN A 546 30.22 10.14 -21.90
CA GLN A 546 30.26 11.38 -22.69
C GLN A 546 31.66 11.71 -23.21
N ASN A 547 32.70 11.51 -22.40
CA ASN A 547 34.06 11.91 -22.75
C ASN A 547 34.83 10.82 -23.52
N GLU A 548 34.78 9.58 -23.06
CA GLU A 548 35.62 8.49 -23.59
C GLU A 548 34.92 7.66 -24.65
N ILE A 549 33.63 7.35 -24.46
CA ILE A 549 32.92 6.38 -25.31
C ILE A 549 32.29 7.04 -26.55
N LEU A 550 31.67 8.21 -26.37
CA LEU A 550 31.04 8.95 -27.46
C LEU A 550 31.98 9.96 -28.13
N GLY A 551 33.12 10.26 -27.49
CA GLY A 551 34.06 11.32 -27.88
C GLY A 551 33.43 12.71 -27.92
N ASN A 552 34.24 13.75 -28.20
CA ASN A 552 33.86 15.17 -28.32
C ASN A 552 32.79 15.49 -29.41
N THR A 553 32.08 14.50 -29.93
CA THR A 553 31.04 14.62 -30.95
C THR A 553 29.65 15.00 -30.39
N PHE A 554 29.50 15.20 -29.07
CA PHE A 554 28.29 15.73 -28.45
C PHE A 554 28.53 16.97 -27.58
N VAL A 555 29.22 17.98 -28.12
CA VAL A 555 29.02 19.36 -27.63
C VAL A 555 27.67 19.86 -28.15
N SER A 556 26.61 19.66 -27.37
CA SER A 556 25.43 20.55 -27.30
C SER A 556 24.30 19.88 -26.53
N ALA A 557 24.20 20.20 -25.24
CA ALA A 557 23.07 20.96 -24.70
C ALA A 557 23.08 20.85 -23.18
N VAL A 558 23.73 21.79 -22.52
CA VAL A 558 23.29 22.54 -21.32
C VAL A 558 24.53 23.29 -20.83
N LEU A 559 24.70 24.50 -21.36
CA LEU A 559 25.04 25.64 -20.50
C LEU A 559 23.72 26.21 -19.96
#